data_AF-A0A6U2BNC7-F1
#
_entry.id   AF-A0A6U2BNC7-F1
#
_cell.length_a   1.000
_cell.length_b   1.000
_cell.length_c   1.000
_cell.angle_alpha   90.00
_cell.angle_beta   90.00
_cell.angle_gamma   90.00
#
_symmetry.space_group_name_H-M   'P 1'
#
loop_
_entity.id
_entity.type
_entity.pdbx_description
1 polymer ?
#
loop_
_entity_poly.entity_id
_entity_poly.type
_entity_poly.pdbx_seq_one_letter_code
_entity_poly.pdbx_strand_id
1 'polypeptide(L)'
;MSPKAKDLKSSGRSTSVPASARSGLLDNNVLALSTGTTQERAAAARRICSRVRTGLDLNNLVQAGVVGRVAALLSEPKGMDAAVDGLIPLCSYIGGEEEDSAEGSAALCAEVETHSIVERLSAVLCWASSTDDLKGRIAMLMFYMAKVCPLANRIVRQDGALKSLVQLLDCADQGANTSAAAALANISYWSTEPIPRYSQLRVICAL
;
A
#
# COMPACT_ATOMS: atom_id res chain seq x y z
N MET A 1 34.19 54.21 -20.06
CA MET A 1 34.09 54.05 -18.59
C MET A 1 32.94 53.11 -18.31
N SER A 2 33.25 51.91 -17.81
CA SER A 2 32.31 50.78 -17.66
C SER A 2 31.45 50.89 -16.41
N PRO A 3 30.20 50.37 -16.42
CA PRO A 3 29.52 49.95 -15.21
C PRO A 3 29.63 48.42 -15.04
N LYS A 4 30.09 47.98 -13.86
CA LYS A 4 30.15 46.58 -13.44
C LYS A 4 28.74 46.08 -13.10
N ALA A 5 28.29 45.02 -13.77
CA ALA A 5 27.16 44.21 -13.35
C ALA A 5 27.52 43.43 -12.07
N LYS A 6 26.65 43.51 -11.05
CA LYS A 6 26.74 42.66 -9.85
C LYS A 6 25.90 41.41 -10.08
N ASP A 7 26.55 40.27 -10.17
CA ASP A 7 25.93 38.95 -10.11
C ASP A 7 25.30 38.71 -8.74
N LEU A 8 23.97 38.64 -8.69
CA LEU A 8 23.20 38.11 -7.56
C LEU A 8 23.15 36.58 -7.68
N LYS A 9 24.10 35.89 -7.05
CA LYS A 9 24.00 34.45 -6.80
C LYS A 9 22.93 34.22 -5.73
N SER A 10 21.74 33.79 -6.15
CA SER A 10 20.71 33.26 -5.24
C SER A 10 21.17 31.91 -4.69
N SER A 11 21.73 31.92 -3.48
CA SER A 11 21.97 30.72 -2.68
C SER A 11 20.61 30.13 -2.27
N GLY A 12 20.19 29.07 -2.97
CA GLY A 12 19.09 28.22 -2.54
C GLY A 12 19.48 27.54 -1.23
N ARG A 13 19.01 28.09 -0.11
CA ARG A 13 19.26 27.57 1.23
C ARG A 13 18.41 26.31 1.40
N SER A 14 18.99 25.14 1.11
CA SER A 14 18.40 23.86 1.44
C SER A 14 18.34 23.76 2.97
N THR A 15 17.15 23.95 3.54
CA THR A 15 16.92 23.82 4.97
C THR A 15 16.80 22.33 5.31
N SER A 16 17.93 21.65 5.37
CA SER A 16 17.97 20.28 5.88
C SER A 16 17.57 20.30 7.36
N VAL A 17 16.40 19.75 7.68
CA VAL A 17 15.94 19.59 9.06
C VAL A 17 16.93 18.69 9.82
N PRO A 18 17.40 19.07 11.02
CA PRO A 18 18.32 18.26 11.83
C PRO A 18 17.74 16.87 12.12
N ALA A 19 18.60 15.84 12.19
CA ALA A 19 18.17 14.45 12.42
C ALA A 19 17.36 14.28 13.72
N SER A 20 17.69 15.01 14.78
CA SER A 20 16.95 15.02 16.06
C SER A 20 15.54 15.59 15.96
N ALA A 21 15.32 16.55 15.05
CA ALA A 21 13.97 17.05 14.77
C ALA A 21 13.18 16.07 13.89
N ARG A 22 13.85 15.21 13.10
CA ARG A 22 13.19 14.17 12.29
C ARG A 22 12.70 13.00 13.13
N SER A 23 13.46 12.57 14.15
CA SER A 23 13.01 11.52 15.07
C SER A 23 11.77 11.95 15.84
N GLY A 24 11.78 13.17 16.41
CA GLY A 24 10.60 13.72 17.09
C GLY A 24 9.38 13.87 16.18
N LEU A 25 9.57 14.09 14.88
CA LEU A 25 8.46 14.09 13.91
C LEU A 25 7.90 12.68 13.67
N LEU A 26 8.72 11.64 13.64
CA LEU A 26 8.22 10.27 13.53
C LEU A 26 7.41 9.91 14.79
N ASP A 27 7.96 10.13 15.97
CA ASP A 27 7.32 9.82 17.25
C ASP A 27 5.98 10.54 17.41
N ASN A 28 5.92 11.83 17.04
CA ASN A 28 4.67 12.60 17.06
C ASN A 28 3.61 12.04 16.10
N ASN A 29 4.01 11.62 14.89
CA ASN A 29 3.05 11.04 13.96
C ASN A 29 2.63 9.62 14.39
N VAL A 30 3.53 8.84 14.99
CA VAL A 30 3.22 7.51 15.56
C VAL A 30 2.25 7.64 16.73
N LEU A 31 2.46 8.65 17.59
CA LEU A 31 1.53 8.99 18.67
C LEU A 31 0.17 9.43 18.10
N ALA A 32 0.16 10.35 17.13
CA ALA A 32 -1.06 10.79 16.47
C ALA A 32 -1.82 9.64 15.81
N LEU A 33 -1.10 8.67 15.22
CA LEU A 33 -1.65 7.45 14.64
C LEU A 33 -2.28 6.52 15.69
N SER A 34 -1.86 6.63 16.96
CA SER A 34 -2.34 5.80 18.06
C SER A 34 -3.53 6.41 18.81
N THR A 35 -3.48 7.71 19.07
CA THR A 35 -4.41 8.38 20.00
C THR A 35 -5.26 9.47 19.35
N GLY A 36 -4.94 9.84 18.10
CA GLY A 36 -5.66 10.87 17.38
C GLY A 36 -7.08 10.46 16.97
N THR A 37 -7.86 11.46 16.60
CA THR A 37 -9.11 11.28 15.87
C THR A 37 -8.88 10.51 14.57
N THR A 38 -9.92 9.90 13.98
CA THR A 38 -9.79 9.20 12.69
C THR A 38 -9.15 10.08 11.60
N GLN A 39 -9.45 11.38 11.58
CA GLN A 39 -8.87 12.32 10.62
C GLN A 39 -7.38 12.56 10.87
N GLU A 40 -6.97 12.72 12.14
CA GLU A 40 -5.56 12.89 12.51
C GLU A 40 -4.76 11.62 12.23
N ARG A 41 -5.32 10.45 12.56
CA ARG A 41 -4.74 9.14 12.25
C ARG A 41 -4.59 8.95 10.74
N ALA A 42 -5.62 9.26 9.95
CA ALA A 42 -5.57 9.23 8.50
C ALA A 42 -4.48 10.16 7.91
N ALA A 43 -4.36 11.38 8.43
CA ALA A 43 -3.32 12.31 8.00
C ALA A 43 -1.92 11.86 8.44
N ALA A 44 -1.77 11.26 9.62
CA ALA A 44 -0.52 10.68 10.08
C ALA A 44 -0.11 9.48 9.22
N ALA A 45 -1.03 8.55 8.93
CA ALA A 45 -0.79 7.38 8.09
C ALA A 45 -0.20 7.76 6.73
N ARG A 46 -0.87 8.66 5.99
CA ARG A 46 -0.36 9.15 4.69
C ARG A 46 1.02 9.76 4.80
N ARG A 47 1.23 10.65 5.78
CA ARG A 47 2.50 11.39 5.94
C ARG A 47 3.68 10.50 6.30
N ILE A 48 3.49 9.52 7.19
CA ILE A 48 4.58 8.62 7.61
C ILE A 48 4.91 7.67 6.46
N CYS A 49 3.90 6.99 5.92
CA CYS A 49 4.14 5.93 4.93
C CYS A 49 4.62 6.46 3.59
N SER A 50 4.20 7.67 3.18
CA SER A 50 4.68 8.30 1.94
C SER A 50 6.15 8.70 1.98
N ARG A 51 6.84 8.56 3.12
CA ARG A 51 8.27 8.91 3.30
C ARG A 51 9.21 7.72 3.22
N VAL A 52 8.69 6.49 3.14
CA VAL A 52 9.53 5.30 2.97
C VAL A 52 10.25 5.39 1.63
N ARG A 53 11.58 5.34 1.64
CA ARG A 53 12.43 5.35 0.44
C ARG A 53 13.40 4.17 0.41
N THR A 54 13.66 3.57 1.57
CA THR A 54 14.63 2.48 1.72
C THR A 54 14.05 1.33 2.53
N GLY A 55 14.64 0.14 2.42
CA GLY A 55 14.31 -1.01 3.28
C GLY A 55 14.50 -0.71 4.77
N LEU A 56 15.49 0.13 5.12
CA LEU A 56 15.70 0.59 6.49
C LEU A 56 14.54 1.45 7.00
N ASP A 57 14.00 2.36 6.19
CA ASP A 57 12.82 3.14 6.56
C ASP A 57 11.62 2.23 6.82
N LEU A 58 11.41 1.23 5.95
CA LEU A 58 10.35 0.24 6.11
C LEU A 58 10.51 -0.53 7.43
N ASN A 59 11.70 -1.04 7.71
CA ASN A 59 12.02 -1.74 8.96
C ASN A 59 11.69 -0.89 10.18
N ASN A 60 12.10 0.38 10.19
CA ASN A 60 11.80 1.30 11.29
C ASN A 60 10.29 1.48 11.50
N LEU A 61 9.49 1.56 10.42
CA LEU A 61 8.04 1.68 10.54
C LEU A 61 7.37 0.38 11.01
N VAL A 62 7.85 -0.77 10.54
CA VAL A 62 7.38 -2.09 10.99
C VAL A 62 7.65 -2.26 12.49
N GLN A 63 8.88 -2.02 12.94
CA GLN A 63 9.26 -2.11 14.36
C GLN A 63 8.52 -1.11 15.24
N ALA A 64 8.19 0.08 14.69
CA ALA A 64 7.37 1.06 15.39
C ALA A 64 5.89 0.67 15.48
N GLY A 65 5.45 -0.45 14.88
CA GLY A 65 4.06 -0.90 14.87
C GLY A 65 3.14 0.00 14.03
N VAL A 66 3.68 0.67 13.00
CA VAL A 66 2.90 1.56 12.13
C VAL A 66 1.92 0.76 11.27
N VAL A 67 2.34 -0.39 10.74
CA VAL A 67 1.53 -1.22 9.83
C VAL A 67 0.20 -1.61 10.48
N GLY A 68 0.23 -2.19 11.69
CA GLY A 68 -0.98 -2.54 12.43
C GLY A 68 -1.91 -1.37 12.73
N ARG A 69 -1.35 -0.19 13.05
CA ARG A 69 -2.16 1.01 13.32
C ARG A 69 -2.79 1.59 12.06
N VAL A 70 -2.09 1.56 10.92
CA VAL A 70 -2.68 1.91 9.62
C VAL A 70 -3.75 0.89 9.23
N ALA A 71 -3.52 -0.40 9.45
CA ALA A 71 -4.50 -1.45 9.19
C ALA A 71 -5.77 -1.33 10.02
N ALA A 72 -5.69 -0.77 11.23
CA ALA A 72 -6.87 -0.48 12.06
C ALA A 72 -7.84 0.51 11.39
N LEU A 73 -7.33 1.45 10.58
CA LEU A 73 -8.16 2.41 9.84
C LEU A 73 -8.99 1.77 8.73
N LEU A 74 -8.66 0.56 8.26
CA LEU A 74 -9.47 -0.16 7.27
C LEU A 74 -10.87 -0.52 7.80
N SER A 75 -11.02 -0.63 9.12
CA SER A 75 -12.31 -0.90 9.75
C SER A 75 -13.15 0.36 9.97
N GLU A 76 -12.63 1.54 9.62
CA GLU A 76 -13.27 2.83 9.87
C GLU A 76 -13.71 3.47 8.54
N PRO A 77 -15.01 3.78 8.35
CA PRO A 77 -15.52 4.29 7.07
C PRO A 77 -14.80 5.53 6.54
N LYS A 78 -14.33 6.42 7.43
CA LYS A 78 -13.59 7.64 7.07
C LYS A 78 -12.06 7.44 7.04
N GLY A 79 -11.59 6.28 7.50
CA GLY A 79 -10.17 5.92 7.58
C GLY A 79 -9.71 5.06 6.41
N MET A 80 -10.61 4.33 5.75
CA MET A 80 -10.31 3.36 4.69
C MET A 80 -9.40 3.93 3.59
N ASP A 81 -9.76 5.07 2.99
CA ASP A 81 -8.95 5.68 1.93
C ASP A 81 -7.52 5.96 2.38
N ALA A 82 -7.38 6.54 3.57
CA ALA A 82 -6.06 6.88 4.11
C ALA A 82 -5.26 5.64 4.50
N ALA A 83 -5.94 4.58 4.93
CA ALA A 83 -5.31 3.30 5.20
C ALA A 83 -4.73 2.69 3.93
N VAL A 84 -5.53 2.66 2.85
CA VAL A 84 -5.10 2.19 1.53
C VAL A 84 -3.94 3.03 1.01
N ASP A 85 -4.07 4.37 1.02
CA ASP A 85 -3.00 5.29 0.60
C ASP A 85 -1.71 5.09 1.41
N GLY A 86 -1.83 4.84 2.71
CA GLY A 86 -0.71 4.58 3.60
C GLY A 86 -0.05 3.22 3.34
N LEU A 87 -0.83 2.18 3.06
CA LEU A 87 -0.31 0.83 2.85
C LEU A 87 0.40 0.67 1.50
N ILE A 88 -0.01 1.40 0.46
CA ILE A 88 0.56 1.29 -0.90
C ILE A 88 2.09 1.42 -0.92
N PRO A 89 2.71 2.51 -0.41
CA PRO A 89 4.15 2.66 -0.45
C PRO A 89 4.89 1.67 0.45
N LEU A 90 4.22 1.06 1.43
CA LEU A 90 4.83 -0.01 2.23
C LEU A 90 4.84 -1.32 1.44
N CYS A 91 3.69 -1.69 0.89
CA CYS A 91 3.51 -2.96 0.19
C CYS A 91 4.33 -3.03 -1.11
N SER A 92 4.73 -1.89 -1.71
CA SER A 92 5.59 -1.91 -2.90
C SER A 92 6.94 -2.61 -2.69
N TYR A 93 7.38 -2.77 -1.44
CA TYR A 93 8.60 -3.50 -1.07
C TYR A 93 8.39 -5.03 -0.98
N ILE A 94 7.14 -5.51 -1.01
CA ILE A 94 6.86 -6.95 -0.98
C ILE A 94 7.40 -7.59 -2.25
N GLY A 95 8.23 -8.63 -2.08
CA GLY A 95 8.87 -9.34 -3.18
C GLY A 95 10.02 -8.55 -3.83
N GLY A 96 10.58 -7.55 -3.15
CA GLY A 96 11.82 -6.90 -3.60
C GLY A 96 13.01 -7.85 -3.55
N GLU A 97 13.85 -7.84 -4.60
CA GLU A 97 15.03 -8.70 -4.75
C GLU A 97 16.28 -8.14 -4.04
N GLU A 98 16.25 -6.88 -3.60
CA GLU A 98 17.37 -6.26 -2.89
C GLU A 98 17.53 -6.86 -1.48
N GLU A 99 18.76 -7.21 -1.12
CA GLU A 99 19.09 -7.92 0.12
C GLU A 99 18.63 -7.15 1.38
N ASP A 100 18.86 -5.83 1.42
CA ASP A 100 18.38 -4.94 2.49
C ASP A 100 16.85 -4.76 2.51
N SER A 101 16.19 -5.04 1.38
CA SER A 101 14.73 -5.02 1.26
C SER A 101 14.10 -6.36 1.66
N ALA A 102 14.85 -7.47 1.64
CA ALA A 102 14.31 -8.80 1.87
C ALA A 102 13.86 -8.99 3.33
N GLU A 103 14.68 -8.56 4.30
CA GLU A 103 14.32 -8.65 5.73
C GLU A 103 13.09 -7.79 6.04
N GLY A 104 13.06 -6.55 5.55
CA GLY A 104 11.92 -5.66 5.76
C GLY A 104 10.66 -6.10 5.02
N SER A 105 10.79 -6.68 3.84
CA SER A 105 9.68 -7.32 3.13
C SER A 105 9.12 -8.49 3.92
N ALA A 106 9.97 -9.37 4.47
CA ALA A 106 9.52 -10.51 5.27
C ALA A 106 8.79 -10.06 6.55
N ALA A 107 9.35 -9.08 7.26
CA ALA A 107 8.72 -8.51 8.45
C ALA A 107 7.39 -7.82 8.12
N LEU A 108 7.32 -7.08 7.00
CA LEU A 108 6.08 -6.49 6.51
C LEU A 108 5.03 -7.55 6.18
N CYS A 109 5.40 -8.64 5.51
CA CYS A 109 4.48 -9.75 5.24
C CYS A 109 3.92 -10.34 6.53
N ALA A 110 4.75 -10.54 7.55
CA ALA A 110 4.30 -11.01 8.86
C ALA A 110 3.28 -10.05 9.51
N GLU A 111 3.49 -8.74 9.41
CA GLU A 111 2.53 -7.73 9.88
C GLU A 111 1.21 -7.74 9.09
N VAL A 112 1.28 -7.87 7.76
CA VAL A 112 0.11 -7.99 6.87
C VAL A 112 -0.76 -9.17 7.30
N GLU A 113 -0.12 -10.29 7.62
CA GLU A 113 -0.79 -11.49 8.11
C GLU A 113 -1.35 -11.33 9.53
N THR A 114 -0.54 -10.81 10.45
CA THR A 114 -0.90 -10.62 11.87
C THR A 114 -2.11 -9.71 12.01
N HIS A 115 -2.21 -8.68 11.18
CA HIS A 115 -3.29 -7.71 11.21
C HIS A 115 -4.44 -8.01 10.25
N SER A 116 -4.43 -9.18 9.60
CA SER A 116 -5.48 -9.65 8.68
C SER A 116 -5.79 -8.61 7.59
N ILE A 117 -4.75 -7.99 7.04
CA ILE A 117 -4.90 -6.88 6.08
C ILE A 117 -5.56 -7.39 4.80
N VAL A 118 -5.18 -8.57 4.31
CA VAL A 118 -5.74 -9.18 3.10
C VAL A 118 -7.24 -9.39 3.24
N GLU A 119 -7.69 -9.93 4.37
CA GLU A 119 -9.09 -10.19 4.69
C GLU A 119 -9.88 -8.88 4.72
N ARG A 120 -9.36 -7.83 5.39
CA ARG A 120 -10.00 -6.52 5.47
C ARG A 120 -10.09 -5.83 4.10
N LEU A 121 -9.01 -5.84 3.33
CA LEU A 121 -8.99 -5.28 1.97
C LEU A 121 -9.98 -6.01 1.06
N SER A 122 -10.05 -7.33 1.17
CA SER A 122 -11.01 -8.15 0.39
C SER A 122 -12.46 -7.81 0.76
N ALA A 123 -12.75 -7.61 2.06
CA ALA A 123 -14.06 -7.17 2.49
C ALA A 123 -14.44 -5.80 1.90
N VAL A 124 -13.50 -4.83 1.88
CA VAL A 124 -13.74 -3.51 1.28
C VAL A 124 -13.88 -3.60 -0.25
N LEU A 125 -13.09 -4.44 -0.91
CA LEU A 125 -13.16 -4.68 -2.35
C LEU A 125 -14.52 -5.24 -2.77
N CYS A 126 -15.05 -6.19 -1.99
CA CYS A 126 -16.36 -6.82 -2.20
C CYS A 126 -17.54 -5.93 -1.78
N TRP A 127 -17.28 -4.81 -1.09
CA TRP A 127 -18.35 -3.95 -0.60
C TRP A 127 -19.00 -3.17 -1.75
N ALA A 128 -20.32 -3.30 -1.88
CA ALA A 128 -21.09 -2.70 -2.97
C ALA A 128 -20.98 -1.17 -3.02
N SER A 129 -20.80 -0.51 -1.87
CA SER A 129 -20.71 0.95 -1.76
C SER A 129 -19.30 1.51 -2.00
N SER A 130 -18.29 0.64 -2.18
CA SER A 130 -16.92 1.08 -2.48
C SER A 130 -16.84 1.60 -3.92
N THR A 131 -16.19 2.75 -4.10
CA THR A 131 -15.97 3.35 -5.42
C THR A 131 -14.96 2.53 -6.23
N ASP A 132 -15.04 2.64 -7.56
CA ASP A 132 -14.09 1.97 -8.46
C ASP A 132 -12.65 2.47 -8.25
N ASP A 133 -12.46 3.75 -7.91
CA ASP A 133 -11.15 4.31 -7.53
C ASP A 133 -10.56 3.59 -6.30
N LEU A 134 -11.34 3.46 -5.23
CA LEU A 134 -10.89 2.78 -4.01
C LEU A 134 -10.60 1.30 -4.31
N LYS A 135 -11.48 0.64 -5.07
CA LYS A 135 -11.28 -0.75 -5.47
C LYS A 135 -10.04 -0.93 -6.35
N GLY A 136 -9.74 0.01 -7.24
CA GLY A 136 -8.52 0.04 -8.05
C GLY A 136 -7.26 0.17 -7.21
N ARG A 137 -7.25 1.06 -6.20
CA ARG A 137 -6.15 1.17 -5.24
C ARG A 137 -5.98 -0.08 -4.37
N ILE A 138 -7.08 -0.74 -3.99
CA ILE A 138 -7.03 -2.04 -3.31
C ILE A 138 -6.47 -3.13 -4.25
N ALA A 139 -6.86 -3.14 -5.52
CA ALA A 139 -6.30 -4.06 -6.50
C ALA A 139 -4.78 -3.87 -6.65
N MET A 140 -4.29 -2.63 -6.61
CA MET A 140 -2.86 -2.34 -6.60
C MET A 140 -2.16 -2.89 -5.34
N LEU A 141 -2.78 -2.79 -4.17
CA LEU A 141 -2.26 -3.45 -2.95
C LEU A 141 -2.21 -4.96 -3.11
N MET A 142 -3.27 -5.56 -3.64
CA MET A 142 -3.32 -7.01 -3.90
C MET A 142 -2.26 -7.44 -4.92
N PHE A 143 -1.99 -6.64 -5.95
CA PHE A 143 -0.88 -6.85 -6.88
C PHE A 143 0.46 -6.95 -6.14
N TYR A 144 0.76 -6.00 -5.25
CA TYR A 144 2.01 -6.03 -4.49
C TYR A 144 2.08 -7.23 -3.53
N MET A 145 1.01 -7.48 -2.78
CA MET A 145 0.95 -8.60 -1.83
C MET A 145 1.06 -9.95 -2.53
N ALA A 146 0.46 -10.11 -3.71
CA ALA A 146 0.47 -11.35 -4.47
C ALA A 146 1.83 -11.69 -5.12
N LYS A 147 2.88 -10.90 -4.90
CA LYS A 147 4.26 -11.25 -5.30
C LYS A 147 4.90 -12.34 -4.44
N VAL A 148 4.24 -12.75 -3.36
CA VAL A 148 4.69 -13.85 -2.50
C VAL A 148 3.58 -14.86 -2.30
N CYS A 149 3.95 -16.15 -2.38
CA CYS A 149 3.01 -17.28 -2.35
C CYS A 149 2.05 -17.27 -1.13
N PRO A 150 2.49 -17.02 0.12
CA PRO A 150 1.58 -17.03 1.28
C PRO A 150 0.43 -16.02 1.16
N LEU A 151 0.73 -14.79 0.73
CA LEU A 151 -0.27 -13.74 0.58
C LEU A 151 -1.15 -13.96 -0.67
N ALA A 152 -0.59 -14.45 -1.77
CA ALA A 152 -1.37 -14.85 -2.94
C ALA A 152 -2.41 -15.92 -2.58
N ASN A 153 -2.01 -16.96 -1.85
CA ASN A 153 -2.91 -18.00 -1.36
C ASN A 153 -3.99 -17.44 -0.42
N ARG A 154 -3.64 -16.49 0.46
CA ARG A 154 -4.64 -15.83 1.30
C ARG A 154 -5.68 -15.07 0.49
N ILE A 155 -5.29 -14.35 -0.56
CA ILE A 155 -6.23 -13.63 -1.44
C ILE A 155 -7.19 -14.62 -2.11
N VAL A 156 -6.69 -15.75 -2.63
CA VAL A 156 -7.53 -16.79 -3.27
C VAL A 156 -8.59 -17.35 -2.31
N ARG A 157 -8.25 -17.49 -1.03
CA ARG A 157 -9.17 -17.98 0.01
C ARG A 157 -10.24 -16.95 0.42
N GLN A 158 -10.10 -15.68 0.03
CA GLN A 158 -11.08 -14.66 0.38
C GLN A 158 -12.29 -14.72 -0.54
N ASP A 159 -13.45 -14.95 0.06
CA ASP A 159 -14.70 -15.10 -0.67
C ASP A 159 -15.05 -13.82 -1.42
N GLY A 160 -15.27 -13.96 -2.73
CA GLY A 160 -15.62 -12.85 -3.62
C GLY A 160 -14.44 -11.95 -4.05
N ALA A 161 -13.23 -12.08 -3.48
CA ALA A 161 -12.10 -11.22 -3.84
C ALA A 161 -11.72 -11.36 -5.32
N LEU A 162 -11.51 -12.60 -5.79
CA LEU A 162 -11.19 -12.87 -7.20
C LEU A 162 -12.30 -12.42 -8.13
N LYS A 163 -13.57 -12.65 -7.76
CA LYS A 163 -14.72 -12.19 -8.54
C LYS A 163 -14.72 -10.66 -8.68
N SER A 164 -14.45 -9.94 -7.60
CA SER A 164 -14.41 -8.47 -7.60
C SER A 164 -13.23 -7.94 -8.41
N LEU A 165 -12.07 -8.59 -8.34
CA LEU A 165 -10.92 -8.26 -9.20
C LEU A 165 -11.24 -8.48 -10.68
N VAL A 166 -11.91 -9.58 -11.03
CA VAL A 166 -12.36 -9.79 -12.42
C VAL A 166 -13.33 -8.71 -12.84
N GLN A 167 -14.31 -8.35 -12.00
CA GLN A 167 -15.27 -7.29 -12.34
C GLN A 167 -14.59 -5.94 -12.61
N LEU A 168 -13.48 -5.64 -11.94
CA LEU A 168 -12.69 -4.43 -12.23
C LEU A 168 -12.04 -4.44 -13.62
N LEU A 169 -11.89 -5.60 -14.27
CA LEU A 169 -11.41 -5.67 -15.66
C LEU A 169 -12.41 -5.10 -16.67
N ASP A 170 -13.67 -4.89 -16.28
CA ASP A 170 -14.68 -4.24 -17.10
C ASP A 170 -14.89 -2.76 -16.69
N CYS A 171 -14.13 -2.26 -15.71
CA CYS A 171 -14.21 -0.87 -15.27
C CYS A 171 -13.65 0.08 -16.33
N ALA A 172 -14.31 1.24 -16.49
CA ALA A 172 -13.88 2.29 -17.41
C ALA A 172 -12.59 3.02 -16.97
N ASP A 173 -12.26 2.96 -15.67
CA ASP A 173 -11.00 3.47 -15.16
C ASP A 173 -9.86 2.52 -15.54
N GLN A 174 -9.04 2.95 -16.50
CA GLN A 174 -7.89 2.20 -16.98
C GLN A 174 -6.87 1.89 -15.86
N GLY A 175 -6.73 2.76 -14.86
CA GLY A 175 -5.83 2.53 -13.73
C GLY A 175 -6.31 1.39 -12.83
N ALA A 176 -7.60 1.40 -12.47
CA ALA A 176 -8.23 0.34 -11.71
C ALA A 176 -8.20 -1.01 -12.46
N ASN A 177 -8.53 -0.97 -13.75
CA ASN A 177 -8.48 -2.11 -14.66
C ASN A 177 -7.08 -2.75 -14.71
N THR A 178 -6.05 -1.94 -14.97
CA THR A 178 -4.66 -2.40 -15.08
C THR A 178 -4.18 -3.01 -13.77
N SER A 179 -4.54 -2.38 -12.64
CA SER A 179 -4.18 -2.87 -11.31
C SER A 179 -4.83 -4.23 -11.01
N ALA A 180 -6.09 -4.41 -11.39
CA ALA A 180 -6.78 -5.67 -11.25
C ALA A 180 -6.20 -6.79 -12.14
N ALA A 181 -5.87 -6.48 -13.39
CA ALA A 181 -5.21 -7.42 -14.29
C ALA A 181 -3.85 -7.87 -13.74
N ALA A 182 -3.03 -6.92 -13.26
CA ALA A 182 -1.74 -7.21 -12.67
C ALA A 182 -1.86 -8.04 -11.38
N ALA A 183 -2.85 -7.75 -10.54
CA ALA A 183 -3.13 -8.53 -9.34
C ALA A 183 -3.50 -9.97 -9.68
N LEU A 184 -4.41 -10.18 -10.62
CA LEU A 184 -4.83 -11.51 -11.07
C LEU A 184 -3.66 -12.30 -11.68
N ALA A 185 -2.80 -11.64 -12.47
CA ALA A 185 -1.60 -12.27 -13.01
C ALA A 185 -0.67 -12.75 -11.90
N ASN A 186 -0.35 -11.91 -10.91
CA ASN A 186 0.50 -12.29 -9.79
C ASN A 186 -0.12 -13.42 -8.96
N ILE A 187 -1.42 -13.34 -8.67
CA ILE A 187 -2.14 -14.40 -7.95
C ILE A 187 -2.02 -15.72 -8.72
N SER A 188 -2.25 -15.71 -10.05
CA SER A 188 -2.17 -16.92 -10.87
C SER A 188 -0.77 -17.53 -10.94
N TYR A 189 0.27 -16.69 -10.88
CA TYR A 189 1.66 -17.14 -10.95
C TYR A 189 2.16 -17.67 -9.61
N TRP A 190 1.87 -16.96 -8.51
CA TRP A 190 2.43 -17.25 -7.18
C TRP A 190 1.55 -18.16 -6.32
N SER A 191 0.24 -18.22 -6.58
CA SER A 191 -0.64 -19.07 -5.79
C SER A 191 -0.46 -20.54 -6.14
N THR A 192 -0.43 -21.37 -5.10
CA THR A 192 -0.44 -22.83 -5.20
C THR A 192 -1.80 -23.43 -4.82
N GLU A 193 -2.76 -22.58 -4.45
CA GLU A 193 -4.11 -23.00 -4.07
C GLU A 193 -4.95 -23.25 -5.32
N PRO A 194 -5.84 -24.25 -5.30
CA PRO A 194 -6.80 -24.42 -6.37
C PRO A 194 -7.73 -23.21 -6.40
N ILE A 195 -7.77 -22.52 -7.55
CA ILE A 195 -8.71 -21.43 -7.76
C ILE A 195 -10.13 -22.03 -7.71
N PRO A 196 -11.02 -21.54 -6.84
CA PRO A 196 -12.42 -21.94 -6.84
C PRO A 196 -12.96 -21.75 -8.25
N ARG A 197 -13.46 -22.83 -8.88
CA ARG A 197 -13.96 -22.75 -10.26
C ARG A 197 -15.14 -21.79 -10.30
N TYR A 198 -14.89 -20.57 -10.76
CA TYR A 198 -15.95 -19.67 -11.20
C TYR A 198 -16.40 -20.18 -12.56
N SER A 199 -17.57 -20.80 -12.62
CA SER A 199 -18.16 -21.41 -13.82
C SER A 199 -18.46 -20.42 -14.97
N GLN A 200 -17.99 -19.17 -14.89
CA GLN A 200 -18.30 -18.11 -15.84
C GLN A 200 -17.12 -17.21 -16.26
N LEU A 201 -15.86 -17.53 -15.90
CA LEU A 201 -14.72 -16.72 -16.34
C LEU A 201 -14.23 -17.14 -17.73
N ARG A 202 -14.66 -16.41 -18.76
CA ARG A 202 -13.95 -16.35 -20.05
C ARG A 202 -12.83 -15.33 -19.92
N VAL A 203 -11.62 -15.78 -19.57
CA VAL A 203 -10.41 -14.96 -19.73
C VAL A 203 -10.07 -14.96 -21.22
N ILE A 204 -10.31 -13.84 -21.89
CA ILE A 204 -9.81 -13.61 -23.25
C ILE A 204 -8.44 -12.94 -23.09
N CYS A 205 -7.37 -13.73 -23.12
CA CYS A 205 -6.04 -13.17 -23.30
C CYS A 205 -5.91 -12.70 -24.75
N ALA A 206 -5.84 -11.38 -24.97
CA ALA A 206 -5.30 -10.85 -26.22
C ALA A 206 -3.78 -11.02 -26.18
N LEU A 207 -3.24 -11.87 -27.06
CA LEU A 207 -1.82 -11.96 -27.40
C LEU A 207 -1.49 -10.96 -28.50
#